data_AF-A0A9E4ZRN5-F1
#
_entry.id   AF-A0A9E4ZRN5-F1
#
_cell.length_a   1.000
_cell.length_b   1.000
_cell.length_c   1.000
_cell.angle_alpha   90.00
_cell.angle_beta   90.00
_cell.angle_gamma   90.00
#
_symmetry.space_group_name_H-M   'P 1'
#
loop_
_entity.id
_entity.type
_entity.pdbx_description
1 polymer ?
#
loop_
_entity_poly.entity_id
_entity_poly.type
_entity_poly.pdbx_seq_one_letter_code
_entity_poly.pdbx_strand_id
1 'polypeptide(L)'
;MTKKAQSEYIGFIIAMIIIVLLLVPLFYILSDYSAPSVKSLDYQEVVDNQINGGSIMIFFNSTPKSSYLEVFRGSDQYVLKAVYYTKGGIWYNITSQIEAFCEINGKKYYVSPSPYLPQPLIYNFTLPQYVWDYSLVLQIEAYNITVFATVYPNETAFT
;
A
#
# COMPACT_ATOMS: atom_id res chain seq x y z
N MET A 1 -13.33 37.08 48.97
CA MET A 1 -12.74 36.90 47.63
C MET A 1 -12.13 35.52 47.40
N THR A 2 -11.69 34.79 48.43
CA THR A 2 -10.96 33.51 48.29
C THR A 2 -11.81 32.32 47.78
N LYS A 3 -13.10 32.25 48.12
CA LYS A 3 -13.97 31.11 47.72
C LYS A 3 -14.29 31.06 46.21
N LYS A 4 -14.34 32.21 45.52
CA LYS A 4 -14.64 32.28 44.08
C LYS A 4 -13.46 31.80 43.24
N ALA A 5 -12.25 32.28 43.56
CA ALA A 5 -11.02 31.84 42.92
C ALA A 5 -10.74 30.33 43.12
N GLN A 6 -11.07 29.78 44.30
CA GLN A 6 -10.98 28.34 44.54
C GLN A 6 -11.98 27.55 43.70
N SER A 7 -13.21 28.05 43.53
CA SER A 7 -14.23 27.40 42.68
C SER A 7 -13.84 27.41 41.21
N GLU A 8 -13.29 28.51 40.70
CA GLU A 8 -12.82 28.63 39.32
C GLU A 8 -11.61 27.71 39.06
N TYR A 9 -10.70 27.61 40.03
CA TYR A 9 -9.55 26.71 39.96
C TYR A 9 -9.96 25.22 39.96
N ILE A 10 -10.93 24.85 40.79
CA ILE A 10 -11.49 23.48 40.80
C ILE A 10 -12.19 23.18 39.47
N GLY A 11 -12.96 24.13 38.93
CA GLY A 11 -13.61 23.98 37.63
C GLY A 11 -12.61 23.77 36.48
N PHE A 12 -11.50 24.50 36.50
CA PHE A 12 -10.42 24.35 35.52
C PHE A 12 -9.74 22.97 35.59
N ILE A 13 -9.44 22.48 36.80
CA ILE A 13 -8.85 21.15 37.00
C ILE A 13 -9.79 20.06 36.48
N ILE A 14 -11.09 20.15 36.78
CA ILE A 14 -12.09 19.18 36.31
C ILE A 14 -12.17 19.19 34.78
N ALA A 15 -12.20 20.37 34.16
CA ALA A 15 -12.19 20.50 32.70
C ALA A 15 -10.93 19.87 32.07
N MET A 16 -9.75 20.08 32.67
CA MET A 16 -8.50 19.49 32.19
C MET A 16 -8.53 17.96 32.28
N ILE A 17 -9.06 17.39 33.37
CA ILE A 17 -9.21 15.94 33.54
C ILE A 17 -10.14 15.37 32.46
N ILE A 18 -11.27 16.04 32.17
CA ILE A 18 -12.21 15.60 31.12
C ILE A 18 -11.53 15.63 29.74
N ILE A 19 -10.78 16.69 29.43
CA ILE A 19 -10.05 16.80 28.16
C ILE A 19 -9.05 15.65 28.01
N VAL A 20 -8.26 15.35 29.05
CA VAL A 20 -7.29 14.25 29.03
C VAL A 20 -8.00 12.90 28.89
N LEU A 21 -9.11 12.69 29.61
CA LEU A 21 -9.92 11.46 29.53
C LEU A 21 -10.55 11.25 28.15
N LEU A 22 -10.78 12.29 27.36
CA LEU A 22 -11.27 12.17 25.99
C LEU A 22 -10.12 11.99 24.98
N LEU A 23 -9.04 12.76 25.12
CA LEU A 23 -7.93 12.77 24.16
C LEU A 23 -7.10 11.49 24.20
N VAL A 24 -6.84 10.92 25.38
CA VAL A 24 -6.02 9.71 25.53
C VAL A 24 -6.66 8.49 24.84
N PRO A 25 -7.93 8.11 25.10
CA PRO A 25 -8.55 7.00 24.39
C PRO A 25 -8.75 7.29 22.90
N LEU A 26 -9.03 8.55 22.51
CA LEU A 26 -9.09 8.93 21.10
C LEU A 26 -7.73 8.75 20.41
N PHE A 27 -6.63 9.11 21.07
CA PHE A 27 -5.28 8.85 20.58
C PHE A 27 -4.99 7.36 20.43
N TYR A 28 -5.40 6.52 21.39
CA TYR A 28 -5.27 5.07 21.27
C TYR A 28 -6.11 4.50 20.13
N ILE A 29 -7.35 4.94 19.94
CA ILE A 29 -8.21 4.52 18.83
C ILE A 29 -7.61 4.94 17.47
N LEU A 30 -7.05 6.16 17.39
CA LEU A 30 -6.43 6.67 16.16
C LEU A 30 -5.05 6.05 15.87
N SER A 31 -4.33 5.61 16.90
CA SER A 31 -3.03 4.92 16.73
C SER A 31 -3.20 3.42 16.50
N ASP A 32 -4.33 2.84 16.92
CA ASP A 32 -4.74 1.47 16.65
C ASP A 32 -5.65 1.36 15.40
N TYR A 33 -5.77 2.44 14.62
CA TYR A 33 -6.31 2.34 13.26
C TYR A 33 -5.46 1.32 12.52
N SER A 34 -6.12 0.19 12.28
CA SER A 34 -5.57 -1.00 11.65
C SER A 34 -4.61 -0.61 10.55
N ALA A 35 -3.34 -1.00 10.71
CA ALA A 35 -2.44 -1.18 9.59
C ALA A 35 -3.28 -1.80 8.47
N PRO A 36 -3.30 -1.20 7.28
CA PRO A 36 -4.30 -1.59 6.30
C PRO A 36 -4.13 -3.10 6.09
N SER A 37 -5.29 -3.77 6.15
CA SER A 37 -5.45 -5.20 6.37
C SER A 37 -4.27 -5.98 5.83
N VAL A 38 -3.55 -6.73 6.67
CA VAL A 38 -2.64 -7.79 6.19
C VAL A 38 -3.53 -8.89 5.61
N LYS A 39 -4.20 -8.58 4.50
CA LYS A 39 -5.00 -9.51 3.75
C LYS A 39 -3.98 -10.42 3.12
N SER A 40 -3.85 -11.63 3.66
CA SER A 40 -3.05 -12.66 3.03
C SER A 40 -3.59 -12.87 1.63
N LEU A 41 -2.70 -12.88 0.63
CA LEU A 41 -3.06 -13.18 -0.75
C LEU A 41 -3.92 -14.46 -0.80
N ASP A 42 -5.11 -14.37 -1.37
CA ASP A 42 -5.99 -15.51 -1.52
C ASP A 42 -5.53 -16.35 -2.73
N TYR A 43 -4.72 -17.36 -2.46
CA TYR A 43 -4.23 -18.28 -3.49
C TYR A 43 -5.33 -19.03 -4.22
N GLN A 44 -6.52 -19.20 -3.63
CA GLN A 44 -7.64 -19.85 -4.29
C GLN A 44 -8.26 -18.93 -5.35
N GLU A 45 -8.46 -17.65 -5.01
CA GLU A 45 -8.87 -16.62 -5.96
C GLU A 45 -7.84 -16.44 -7.10
N VAL A 46 -6.54 -16.53 -6.80
CA VAL A 46 -5.47 -16.51 -7.81
C VAL A 46 -5.64 -17.67 -8.81
N VAL A 47 -5.83 -18.89 -8.30
CA VAL A 47 -5.92 -20.11 -9.11
C VAL A 47 -7.17 -20.10 -9.99
N ASP A 48 -8.32 -19.70 -9.44
CA ASP A 48 -9.59 -19.64 -10.19
C ASP A 48 -9.52 -18.62 -11.34
N ASN A 49 -8.83 -17.49 -11.14
CA ASN A 49 -8.62 -16.48 -12.18
C ASN A 49 -7.59 -16.89 -13.24
N GLN A 50 -6.55 -17.65 -12.87
CA GLN A 50 -5.57 -18.18 -13.84
C GLN A 50 -6.16 -19.24 -14.78
N ILE A 51 -7.09 -20.07 -14.32
CA ILE A 51 -7.77 -21.09 -15.13
C ILE A 51 -8.60 -20.45 -16.27
N ASN A 52 -9.02 -19.19 -16.12
CA ASN A 52 -9.76 -18.42 -17.14
C ASN A 52 -8.89 -17.62 -18.13
N GLY A 53 -7.58 -17.90 -18.21
CA GLY A 53 -6.84 -17.71 -19.47
C GLY A 53 -6.20 -16.34 -19.74
N GLY A 54 -5.63 -15.66 -18.72
CA GLY A 54 -4.58 -14.67 -19.00
C GLY A 54 -4.56 -13.39 -18.17
N SER A 55 -5.25 -13.33 -17.03
CA SER A 55 -5.24 -12.13 -16.18
C SER A 55 -3.88 -11.90 -15.52
N ILE A 56 -3.51 -10.63 -15.38
CA ILE A 56 -2.46 -10.22 -14.44
C ILE A 56 -3.15 -9.95 -13.12
N MET A 57 -2.70 -10.61 -12.07
CA MET A 57 -3.12 -10.31 -10.71
C MET A 57 -2.02 -9.50 -10.03
N ILE A 58 -2.41 -8.37 -9.46
CA ILE A 58 -1.49 -7.48 -8.76
C ILE A 58 -2.06 -7.23 -7.38
N PHE A 59 -1.32 -7.65 -6.36
CA PHE A 59 -1.66 -7.39 -4.98
C PHE A 59 -0.73 -6.32 -4.41
N PHE A 60 -1.31 -5.24 -3.91
CA PHE A 60 -0.54 -4.19 -3.26
C PHE A 60 -0.53 -4.42 -1.76
N ASN A 61 0.52 -5.08 -1.26
CA ASN A 61 0.74 -5.16 0.17
C ASN A 61 1.23 -3.80 0.68
N SER A 62 0.33 -3.09 1.34
CA SER A 62 0.60 -1.79 1.94
C SER A 62 0.79 -1.97 3.43
N THR A 63 2.04 -1.77 3.89
CA THR A 63 2.29 -1.53 5.30
C THR A 63 3.20 -0.33 5.47
N PRO A 64 3.03 0.44 6.58
CA PRO A 64 3.91 1.57 6.87
C PRO A 64 5.38 1.19 7.03
N LYS A 65 5.72 -0.09 7.25
CA LYS A 65 7.11 -0.55 7.45
C LYS A 65 7.72 -1.18 6.20
N SER A 66 6.91 -1.77 5.33
CA SER A 66 7.35 -2.46 4.12
C SER A 66 6.19 -2.57 3.14
N SER A 67 6.17 -1.70 2.13
CA SER A 67 5.19 -1.75 1.04
C SER A 67 5.80 -2.42 -0.19
N TYR A 68 5.03 -3.29 -0.84
CA TYR A 68 5.49 -3.99 -2.05
C TYR A 68 4.30 -4.44 -2.92
N LEU A 69 4.56 -4.68 -4.21
CA LEU A 69 3.62 -5.30 -5.13
C LEU A 69 3.98 -6.77 -5.31
N GLU A 70 2.99 -7.64 -5.15
CA GLU A 70 3.05 -9.04 -5.56
C GLU A 70 2.37 -9.17 -6.92
N VAL A 71 3.04 -9.80 -7.88
CA VAL A 71 2.54 -9.94 -9.24
C VAL A 71 2.47 -11.40 -9.64
N PHE A 72 1.29 -11.85 -10.04
CA PHE A 72 1.06 -13.16 -10.65
C PHE A 72 0.56 -12.96 -12.06
N ARG A 73 1.27 -13.50 -13.05
CA ARG A 73 0.91 -13.35 -14.46
C ARG A 73 0.57 -14.69 -15.09
N GLY A 74 -0.38 -14.65 -16.02
CA GLY A 74 -0.68 -15.80 -16.88
C GLY A 74 0.22 -15.94 -18.11
N SER A 75 0.94 -14.89 -18.55
CA SER A 75 1.73 -14.91 -19.79
C SER A 75 3.00 -14.06 -19.75
N ASP A 76 3.98 -14.42 -20.58
CA ASP A 76 5.30 -13.82 -20.59
C ASP A 76 5.43 -12.42 -21.20
N GLN A 77 4.34 -11.94 -21.82
CA GLN A 77 4.36 -10.75 -22.70
C GLN A 77 4.05 -9.42 -22.00
N TYR A 78 3.75 -9.44 -20.71
CA TYR A 78 3.42 -8.24 -19.95
C TYR A 78 4.67 -7.61 -19.32
N VAL A 79 4.82 -6.29 -19.51
CA VAL A 79 5.93 -5.49 -18.98
C VAL A 79 5.37 -4.33 -18.16
N LEU A 80 5.83 -4.19 -16.91
CA LEU A 80 5.54 -3.02 -16.08
C LEU A 80 6.46 -1.88 -16.55
N LYS A 81 5.86 -0.76 -16.99
CA LYS A 81 6.58 0.40 -17.52
C LYS A 81 6.77 1.51 -16.51
N ALA A 82 5.72 1.79 -15.75
CA ALA A 82 5.75 2.86 -14.76
C ALA A 82 4.79 2.56 -13.62
N VAL A 83 5.11 3.15 -12.47
CA VAL A 83 4.26 3.14 -11.28
C VAL A 83 4.09 4.57 -10.79
N TYR A 84 2.85 4.92 -10.51
CA TYR A 84 2.46 6.20 -9.97
C TYR A 84 1.70 5.98 -8.66
N TYR A 85 1.83 6.91 -7.73
CA TYR A 85 0.86 7.03 -6.63
C TYR A 85 -0.03 8.25 -6.86
N THR A 86 -1.26 8.18 -6.38
CA THR A 86 -2.25 9.25 -6.52
C THR A 86 -2.40 10.01 -5.22
N LYS A 87 -2.11 11.31 -5.23
CA LYS A 87 -2.34 12.22 -4.08
C LYS A 87 -3.08 13.46 -4.54
N GLY A 88 -4.27 13.69 -3.99
CA GLY A 88 -5.10 14.84 -4.36
C GLY A 88 -5.51 14.86 -5.85
N GLY A 89 -5.67 13.69 -6.47
CA GLY A 89 -6.00 13.56 -7.90
C GLY A 89 -4.83 13.75 -8.86
N ILE A 90 -3.61 13.97 -8.36
CA ILE A 90 -2.39 14.10 -9.16
C ILE A 90 -1.60 12.80 -9.11
N TRP A 91 -1.08 12.36 -10.25
CA TRP A 91 -0.20 11.20 -10.37
C TRP A 91 1.27 11.60 -10.20
N TYR A 92 1.94 10.94 -9.27
CA TYR A 92 3.35 11.16 -8.99
C TYR A 92 4.13 9.91 -9.36
N ASN A 93 5.11 10.05 -10.25
CA ASN A 93 5.90 8.94 -10.76
C ASN A 93 6.94 8.48 -9.72
N ILE A 94 6.93 7.19 -9.38
CA ILE A 94 7.88 6.57 -8.46
C ILE A 94 8.70 5.45 -9.11
N THR A 95 8.65 5.33 -10.43
CA THR A 95 9.29 4.27 -11.21
C THR A 95 10.78 4.07 -10.90
N SER A 96 11.51 5.16 -10.67
CA SER A 96 12.94 5.12 -10.36
C SER A 96 13.26 4.79 -8.90
N GLN A 97 12.25 4.50 -8.07
CA GLN A 97 12.39 4.21 -6.64
C GLN A 97 11.89 2.81 -6.29
N ILE A 98 11.67 1.98 -7.32
CA ILE A 98 11.14 0.64 -7.22
C ILE A 98 12.23 -0.35 -7.62
N GLU A 99 12.33 -1.44 -6.88
CA GLU A 99 13.27 -2.52 -7.17
C GLU A 99 12.53 -3.83 -7.42
N ALA A 100 12.87 -4.50 -8.51
CA ALA A 100 12.35 -5.83 -8.84
C ALA A 100 13.07 -6.94 -8.04
N PHE A 101 12.32 -7.88 -7.51
CA PHE A 101 12.84 -9.06 -6.81
C PHE A 101 11.97 -10.31 -7.04
N CYS A 102 12.55 -11.49 -6.86
CA CYS A 102 11.82 -12.74 -6.72
C CYS A 102 12.02 -13.31 -5.31
N GLU A 103 11.00 -13.99 -4.79
CA GLU A 103 11.07 -14.66 -3.50
C GLU A 103 11.08 -16.18 -3.71
N ILE A 104 12.14 -16.84 -3.25
CA ILE A 104 12.32 -18.28 -3.37
C ILE A 104 12.60 -18.82 -1.97
N ASN A 105 11.74 -19.72 -1.47
CA ASN A 105 11.84 -20.29 -0.12
C ASN A 105 11.94 -19.24 0.99
N GLY A 106 11.18 -18.15 0.90
CA GLY A 106 11.15 -17.07 1.89
C GLY A 106 12.36 -16.11 1.83
N LYS A 107 13.24 -16.23 0.82
CA LYS A 107 14.38 -15.35 0.62
C LYS A 107 14.19 -14.51 -0.63
N LYS A 108 14.39 -13.20 -0.51
CA LYS A 108 14.34 -12.23 -1.62
C LYS A 108 15.65 -12.21 -2.41
N TYR A 109 15.53 -12.24 -3.73
CA TYR A 109 16.62 -12.14 -4.68
C TYR A 109 16.32 -10.98 -5.63
N TYR A 110 17.12 -9.91 -5.55
CA TYR A 110 16.95 -8.72 -6.37
C TYR A 110 17.53 -8.90 -7.77
N VAL A 111 16.87 -8.33 -8.77
CA VAL A 111 17.28 -8.42 -10.18
C VAL A 111 18.42 -7.43 -10.46
N SER A 112 19.54 -7.92 -10.98
CA SER A 112 20.71 -7.14 -11.42
C SER A 112 20.89 -7.31 -12.94
N PRO A 113 21.17 -6.26 -13.74
CA PRO A 113 21.84 -5.01 -13.38
C PRO A 113 20.94 -3.76 -13.27
N SER A 114 19.64 -3.85 -13.55
CA SER A 114 18.73 -2.70 -13.46
C SER A 114 17.57 -3.01 -12.53
N PRO A 115 17.57 -2.52 -11.28
CA PRO A 115 16.43 -2.68 -10.38
C PRO A 115 15.18 -1.93 -10.89
N TYR A 116 15.33 -0.99 -11.83
CA TYR A 116 14.28 -0.10 -12.32
C TYR A 116 13.52 -0.64 -13.54
N LEU A 117 12.30 -0.11 -13.76
CA LEU A 117 11.45 -0.40 -14.92
C LEU A 117 12.04 0.18 -16.23
N PRO A 118 11.74 -0.42 -17.41
CA PRO A 118 10.75 -1.47 -17.66
C PRO A 118 11.20 -2.87 -17.22
N GLN A 119 10.31 -3.61 -16.54
CA GLN A 119 10.59 -4.99 -16.10
C GLN A 119 9.46 -5.95 -16.52
N PRO A 120 9.78 -7.21 -16.84
CA PRO A 120 8.76 -8.24 -16.99
C PRO A 120 7.91 -8.37 -15.72
N LEU A 121 6.60 -8.54 -15.85
CA LEU A 121 5.65 -8.68 -14.73
C LEU A 121 5.73 -10.05 -14.02
N ILE A 122 6.92 -10.67 -13.91
CA ILE A 122 7.19 -11.90 -13.11
C ILE A 122 7.79 -11.62 -11.75
N TYR A 123 8.19 -10.38 -11.53
CA TYR A 123 8.87 -9.98 -10.33
C TYR A 123 7.89 -9.28 -9.41
N ASN A 124 8.19 -9.39 -8.12
CA ASN A 124 7.61 -8.52 -7.11
C ASN A 124 8.41 -7.22 -7.07
N PHE A 125 7.80 -6.15 -6.59
CA PHE A 125 8.38 -4.81 -6.64
C PHE A 125 8.36 -4.15 -5.27
N THR A 126 9.50 -3.65 -4.80
CA THR A 126 9.53 -2.82 -3.58
C THR A 126 8.95 -1.44 -3.85
N LEU A 127 8.26 -0.87 -2.87
CA LEU A 127 7.68 0.46 -2.98
C LEU A 127 8.28 1.41 -1.93
N PRO A 128 8.42 2.71 -2.25
CA PRO A 128 8.81 3.70 -1.26
C PRO A 128 7.84 3.73 -0.07
N GLN A 129 8.37 3.85 1.15
CA GLN A 129 7.56 3.76 2.36
C GLN A 129 6.41 4.78 2.40
N TYR A 130 6.59 5.97 1.83
CA TYR A 130 5.61 7.05 1.85
C TYR A 130 4.40 6.84 0.93
N VAL A 131 4.37 5.79 0.10
CA VAL A 131 3.22 5.51 -0.78
C VAL A 131 2.20 4.53 -0.19
N TRP A 132 2.43 4.03 1.02
CA TRP A 132 1.61 2.99 1.64
C TRP A 132 0.11 3.36 1.71
N ASP A 133 -0.23 4.59 2.05
CA ASP A 133 -1.61 5.07 2.23
C ASP A 133 -2.25 5.64 0.95
N TYR A 134 -1.58 5.53 -0.20
CA TYR A 134 -2.07 6.07 -1.48
C TYR A 134 -2.42 4.96 -2.46
N SER A 135 -3.43 5.22 -3.30
CA SER A 135 -3.72 4.37 -4.46
C SER A 135 -2.56 4.41 -5.45
N LEU A 136 -2.25 3.25 -6.02
CA LEU A 136 -1.25 3.12 -7.07
C LEU A 136 -1.92 3.01 -8.44
N VAL A 137 -1.30 3.62 -9.44
CA VAL A 137 -1.64 3.44 -10.85
C VAL A 137 -0.42 2.83 -11.54
N LEU A 138 -0.64 1.68 -12.17
CA LEU A 138 0.39 0.88 -12.83
C LEU A 138 0.20 1.00 -14.34
N GLN A 139 1.25 1.37 -15.05
CA GLN A 139 1.26 1.37 -16.51
C GLN A 139 1.88 0.06 -17.00
N ILE A 140 1.07 -0.76 -17.66
CA ILE A 140 1.41 -2.09 -18.12
C ILE A 140 1.38 -2.09 -19.66
N GLU A 141 2.42 -2.60 -20.28
CA GLU A 141 2.47 -2.80 -21.73
C GLU A 141 2.37 -4.28 -22.06
N ALA A 142 1.52 -4.61 -23.04
CA ALA A 142 1.45 -5.92 -23.67
C ALA A 142 1.17 -5.77 -25.16
N TYR A 143 1.94 -6.45 -26.02
CA TYR A 143 1.65 -6.55 -27.46
C TYR A 143 1.14 -5.26 -28.13
N ASN A 144 1.82 -4.13 -27.87
CA ASN A 144 1.49 -2.80 -28.41
C ASN A 144 0.23 -2.12 -27.85
N ILE A 145 -0.39 -2.66 -26.80
CA ILE A 145 -1.40 -1.95 -26.00
C ILE A 145 -0.81 -1.51 -24.66
N THR A 146 -1.25 -0.35 -24.19
CA THR A 146 -0.96 0.14 -22.83
C THR A 146 -2.23 0.04 -22.00
N VAL A 147 -2.12 -0.61 -20.84
CA VAL A 147 -3.20 -0.77 -19.87
C VAL A 147 -2.81 -0.08 -18.58
N PHE A 148 -3.79 0.57 -17.94
CA PHE A 148 -3.61 1.17 -16.63
C PHE A 148 -4.41 0.38 -15.60
N ALA A 149 -3.72 -0.15 -14.59
CA ALA A 149 -4.34 -0.83 -13.46
C ALA A 149 -4.28 0.08 -12.24
N THR A 150 -5.42 0.31 -11.58
CA THR A 150 -5.47 1.01 -10.30
C THR A 150 -5.54 -0.02 -9.18
N VAL A 151 -4.65 0.09 -8.20
CA VAL A 151 -4.59 -0.81 -7.04
C VAL A 151 -4.67 0.01 -5.76
N TYR A 152 -5.61 -0.36 -4.89
CA TYR A 152 -5.76 0.26 -3.58
C TYR A 152 -4.91 -0.46 -2.53
N PRO A 153 -4.54 0.21 -1.42
CA PRO A 153 -3.81 -0.40 -0.33
C PRO A 153 -4.44 -1.71 0.16
N ASN A 154 -3.67 -2.80 0.13
CA ASN A 154 -4.09 -4.16 0.51
C ASN A 154 -5.28 -4.72 -0.28
N GLU A 155 -5.39 -4.31 -1.54
CA GLU A 155 -6.33 -4.88 -2.48
C GLU A 155 -5.62 -5.60 -3.62
N THR A 156 -6.37 -6.53 -4.21
CA THR A 156 -6.01 -7.21 -5.44
C THR A 156 -6.67 -6.49 -6.60
N ALA A 157 -5.89 -6.15 -7.62
CA ALA A 157 -6.40 -5.71 -8.90
C ALA A 157 -6.21 -6.79 -9.97
N PHE A 158 -7.17 -6.84 -10.89
CA PHE A 158 -7.16 -7.72 -12.06
C PHE A 158 -7.16 -6.86 -13.32
N THR A 159 -6.39 -7.28 -14.31
CA THR A 159 -6.38 -6.68 -15.65
C THR A 159 -6.19 -7.71 -16.75
#